data_AF-K1S4V3-F1
#
_entry.id   AF-K1S4V3-F1
#
_cell.length_a   1.000
_cell.length_b   1.000
_cell.length_c   1.000
_cell.angle_alpha   90.00
_cell.angle_beta   90.00
_cell.angle_gamma   90.00
#
_symmetry.space_group_name_H-M   'P 1'
#
loop_
_entity.id
_entity.type
_entity.pdbx_description
1 polymer ?
#
loop_
_entity_poly.entity_id
_entity_poly.type
_entity_poly.pdbx_seq_one_letter_code
_entity_poly.pdbx_strand_id
1 'polypeptide(L)'
;TIRNAVAELNMLSDSVTVETVAQTAASAMLRGARGNSGVILSLLFRGLSKGLAGKHEATVEDYCNALKLGAEAAYKSVMKPTEGTILTVARVAAEKANDAQCKNFAELFDVLTTAAKETLDQTPEMLPVLKKAGVVDAGGMGYYTILKGMASVICGGVMIGAKEETATEKAVVTNAAGTFETDIEFTYCTEFIVVKSDVNKDATKLRAFLESIGDCV
;
A
#
# COMPACT_ATOMS: atom_id res chain seq x y z
N THR A 1 6.33 6.32 -6.03
CA THR A 1 6.23 5.95 -4.60
C THR A 1 7.48 5.22 -4.10
N ILE A 2 7.68 3.92 -4.36
CA ILE A 2 8.79 3.14 -3.78
C ILE A 2 10.20 3.68 -4.11
N ARG A 3 10.45 4.08 -5.38
CA ARG A 3 11.74 4.69 -5.78
C ARG A 3 12.17 5.87 -4.91
N ASN A 4 11.21 6.70 -4.46
CA ASN A 4 11.52 7.85 -3.60
C ASN A 4 11.96 7.38 -2.20
N ALA A 5 11.33 6.34 -1.64
CA ALA A 5 11.79 5.77 -0.38
C ALA A 5 13.17 5.15 -0.51
N VAL A 6 13.45 4.39 -1.57
CA VAL A 6 14.77 3.79 -1.79
C VAL A 6 15.87 4.85 -1.84
N ALA A 7 15.64 5.95 -2.57
CA ALA A 7 16.62 7.05 -2.67
C ALA A 7 16.98 7.63 -1.29
N GLU A 8 16.00 7.82 -0.41
CA GLU A 8 16.18 8.39 0.92
C GLU A 8 16.77 7.37 1.91
N LEU A 9 16.33 6.10 1.83
CA LEU A 9 16.86 5.02 2.66
C LEU A 9 18.33 4.74 2.37
N ASN A 10 18.77 4.87 1.12
CA ASN A 10 20.18 4.71 0.74
C ASN A 10 21.11 5.79 1.34
N MET A 11 20.55 6.88 1.88
CA MET A 11 21.32 7.92 2.56
C MET A 11 21.45 7.67 4.07
N LEU A 12 20.75 6.68 4.62
CA LEU A 12 20.83 6.32 6.02
C LEU A 12 22.03 5.40 6.28
N SER A 13 22.57 5.45 7.49
CA SER A 13 23.54 4.45 7.94
C SER A 13 22.85 3.13 8.28
N ASP A 14 23.55 2.01 8.16
CA ASP A 14 23.00 0.69 8.51
C ASP A 14 22.70 0.51 10.01
N SER A 15 23.18 1.43 10.86
CA SER A 15 23.04 1.40 12.31
C SER A 15 21.82 2.17 12.84
N VAL A 16 20.96 2.70 11.97
CA VAL A 16 19.77 3.46 12.41
C VAL A 16 18.69 2.53 12.95
N THR A 17 17.77 3.09 13.73
CA THR A 17 16.65 2.36 14.33
C THR A 17 15.58 1.99 13.30
N VAL A 18 14.78 0.96 13.61
CA VAL A 18 13.61 0.61 12.79
C VAL A 18 12.61 1.76 12.66
N GLU A 19 12.44 2.58 13.71
CA GLU A 19 11.65 3.81 13.66
C GLU A 19 12.15 4.76 12.57
N THR A 20 13.46 5.02 12.55
CA THR A 20 14.08 5.96 11.60
C THR A 20 13.90 5.49 10.17
N VAL A 21 14.09 4.19 9.91
CA VAL A 21 13.85 3.57 8.60
C VAL A 21 12.39 3.71 8.19
N ALA A 22 11.46 3.33 9.07
CA ALA A 22 10.04 3.34 8.76
C ALA A 22 9.52 4.77 8.54
N GLN A 23 9.95 5.74 9.35
CA GLN A 23 9.56 7.14 9.22
C GLN A 23 10.11 7.78 7.94
N THR A 24 11.37 7.50 7.60
CA THR A 24 12.00 7.98 6.37
C THR A 24 11.28 7.42 5.15
N ALA A 25 11.06 6.10 5.12
CA ALA A 25 10.33 5.44 4.04
C ALA A 25 8.91 6.00 3.89
N ALA A 26 8.13 6.07 4.97
CA ALA A 26 6.75 6.56 4.94
C ALA A 26 6.68 8.02 4.44
N SER A 27 7.58 8.88 4.92
CA SER A 27 7.62 10.30 4.54
C SER A 27 8.00 10.48 3.07
N ALA A 28 9.00 9.74 2.59
CA ALA A 28 9.43 9.74 1.19
C ALA A 28 8.35 9.17 0.25
N MET A 29 7.69 8.08 0.65
CA MET A 29 6.57 7.49 -0.10
C MET A 29 5.41 8.45 -0.21
N LEU A 30 5.10 9.20 0.86
CA LEU A 30 4.03 10.18 0.86
C LEU A 30 4.34 11.35 -0.09
N ARG A 31 5.52 11.97 0.02
CA ARG A 31 5.94 13.05 -0.91
C ARG A 31 6.03 12.58 -2.36
N GLY A 32 6.42 11.34 -2.55
CA GLY A 32 6.64 10.70 -3.84
C GLY A 32 5.46 9.87 -4.35
N ALA A 33 4.29 9.97 -3.72
CA ALA A 33 3.09 9.25 -4.11
C ALA A 33 2.59 9.76 -5.46
N ARG A 34 2.19 8.85 -6.35
CA ARG A 34 1.63 9.15 -7.67
C ARG A 34 0.53 8.14 -7.95
N GLY A 35 -0.63 8.59 -8.40
CA GLY A 35 -1.79 7.72 -8.61
C GLY A 35 -2.46 7.28 -7.30
N ASN A 36 -3.74 6.92 -7.37
CA ASN A 36 -4.52 6.37 -6.24
C ASN A 36 -3.80 5.24 -5.50
N SER A 37 -3.24 4.28 -6.24
CA SER A 37 -2.49 3.16 -5.64
C SER A 37 -1.23 3.63 -4.91
N GLY A 38 -0.52 4.62 -5.45
CA GLY A 38 0.67 5.18 -4.82
C GLY A 38 0.34 5.95 -3.54
N VAL A 39 -0.78 6.67 -3.52
CA VAL A 39 -1.29 7.36 -2.33
C VAL A 39 -1.68 6.32 -1.28
N ILE A 40 -2.53 5.35 -1.61
CA ILE A 40 -2.96 4.30 -0.67
C ILE A 40 -1.77 3.55 -0.07
N LEU A 41 -0.80 3.15 -0.92
CA LEU A 41 0.41 2.50 -0.45
C LEU A 41 1.21 3.38 0.54
N SER A 42 1.29 4.70 0.29
CA SER A 42 1.95 5.62 1.22
C SER A 42 1.20 5.72 2.57
N LEU A 43 -0.13 5.58 2.57
CA LEU A 43 -0.95 5.59 3.79
C LEU A 43 -0.72 4.33 4.62
N LEU A 44 -0.62 3.16 3.97
CA LEU A 44 -0.27 1.89 4.62
C LEU A 44 1.08 2.01 5.35
N PHE A 45 2.11 2.50 4.65
CA PHE A 45 3.44 2.69 5.24
C PHE A 45 3.48 3.78 6.31
N ARG A 46 2.64 4.82 6.20
CA ARG A 46 2.48 5.82 7.25
C ARG A 46 1.90 5.23 8.54
N GLY A 47 0.92 4.33 8.45
CA GLY A 47 0.41 3.64 9.62
C GLY A 47 1.41 2.64 10.20
N LEU A 48 2.16 1.93 9.33
CA LEU A 48 3.27 1.07 9.75
C LEU A 48 4.33 1.86 10.53
N SER A 49 4.76 3.00 10.01
CA SER A 49 5.71 3.89 10.70
C SER A 49 5.21 4.35 12.07
N LYS A 50 3.90 4.63 12.20
CA LYS A 50 3.32 4.97 13.51
C LYS A 50 3.36 3.81 14.50
N GLY A 51 3.13 2.58 14.05
CA GLY A 51 3.20 1.40 14.90
C GLY A 51 4.61 1.07 15.39
N LEU A 52 5.64 1.53 14.66
CA LEU A 52 7.05 1.33 14.99
C LEU A 52 7.70 2.55 15.67
N ALA A 53 6.92 3.57 16.04
CA ALA A 53 7.43 4.76 16.71
C ALA A 53 8.05 4.43 18.08
N GLY A 54 9.18 5.07 18.40
CA GLY A 54 9.97 4.83 19.62
C GLY A 54 10.71 3.50 19.69
N LYS A 55 10.74 2.70 18.61
CA LYS A 55 11.36 1.37 18.60
C LYS A 55 12.77 1.40 17.99
N HIS A 56 13.73 0.81 18.71
CA HIS A 56 15.07 0.57 18.18
C HIS A 56 15.06 -0.63 17.21
N GLU A 57 14.44 -1.73 17.63
CA GLU A 57 14.19 -2.95 16.86
C GLU A 57 12.70 -3.32 16.97
N ALA A 58 12.19 -4.10 16.02
CA ALA A 58 10.79 -4.54 15.99
C ALA A 58 10.69 -6.04 16.24
N THR A 59 9.84 -6.42 17.18
CA THR A 59 9.40 -7.81 17.33
C THR A 59 8.34 -8.16 16.28
N VAL A 60 7.99 -9.45 16.17
CA VAL A 60 6.86 -9.89 15.32
C VAL A 60 5.55 -9.22 15.75
N GLU A 61 5.32 -9.10 17.06
CA GLU A 61 4.13 -8.44 17.61
C GLU A 61 4.07 -6.95 17.24
N ASP A 62 5.20 -6.25 17.37
CA ASP A 62 5.31 -4.84 16.96
C ASP A 62 4.97 -4.67 15.47
N TYR A 63 5.48 -5.57 14.62
CA TYR A 63 5.25 -5.52 13.18
C TYR A 63 3.79 -5.85 12.81
N CYS A 64 3.18 -6.86 13.44
CA CYS A 64 1.76 -7.18 13.26
C CYS A 64 0.85 -6.01 13.64
N ASN A 65 1.12 -5.37 14.78
CA ASN A 65 0.38 -4.18 15.20
C ASN A 65 0.58 -3.02 14.23
N ALA A 66 1.81 -2.81 13.75
CA ALA A 66 2.12 -1.78 12.77
C ALA A 66 1.38 -1.98 11.43
N LEU A 67 1.29 -3.22 10.94
CA LEU A 67 0.52 -3.57 9.74
C LEU A 67 -0.98 -3.30 9.93
N LYS A 68 -1.54 -3.66 11.09
CA LYS A 68 -2.94 -3.35 11.44
C LYS A 68 -3.20 -1.85 11.40
N LEU A 69 -2.34 -1.06 12.04
CA LEU A 69 -2.43 0.41 12.03
C LEU A 69 -2.30 0.98 10.60
N GLY A 70 -1.43 0.39 9.78
CA GLY A 70 -1.31 0.65 8.34
C GLY A 70 -2.63 0.48 7.60
N ALA A 71 -3.21 -0.72 7.69
CA ALA A 71 -4.46 -1.07 7.04
C ALA A 71 -5.60 -0.16 7.50
N GLU A 72 -5.79 0.02 8.81
CA GLU A 72 -6.82 0.90 9.35
C GLU A 72 -6.66 2.36 8.89
N ALA A 73 -5.43 2.88 8.89
CA ALA A 73 -5.17 4.25 8.48
C ALA A 73 -5.48 4.47 6.99
N ALA A 74 -5.12 3.51 6.14
CA ALA A 74 -5.44 3.57 4.71
C ALA A 74 -6.96 3.52 4.50
N TYR A 75 -7.64 2.57 5.16
CA TYR A 75 -9.09 2.39 5.05
C TYR A 75 -9.87 3.63 5.50
N LYS A 76 -9.49 4.24 6.63
CA LYS A 76 -10.11 5.48 7.18
C LYS A 76 -9.80 6.73 6.35
N SER A 77 -8.76 6.70 5.52
CA SER A 77 -8.35 7.86 4.72
C SER A 77 -9.07 7.94 3.37
N VAL A 78 -9.66 6.84 2.91
CA VAL A 78 -10.43 6.78 1.66
C VAL A 78 -11.91 6.99 2.00
N MET A 79 -12.59 7.90 1.32
CA MET A 79 -13.99 8.22 1.64
C MET A 79 -14.95 7.06 1.32
N LYS A 80 -14.74 6.39 0.20
CA LYS A 80 -15.51 5.21 -0.23
C LYS A 80 -14.57 4.02 -0.45
N PRO A 81 -14.11 3.37 0.63
CA PRO A 81 -13.23 2.22 0.50
C PRO A 81 -13.93 1.12 -0.30
N THR A 82 -13.23 0.60 -1.29
CA THR A 82 -13.77 -0.39 -2.22
C THR A 82 -13.18 -1.75 -1.91
N GLU A 83 -14.03 -2.71 -1.57
CA GLU A 83 -13.63 -4.11 -1.40
C GLU A 83 -13.19 -4.73 -2.72
N GLY A 84 -12.25 -5.67 -2.68
CA GLY A 84 -11.60 -6.23 -3.88
C GLY A 84 -10.43 -5.39 -4.41
N THR A 85 -9.93 -4.42 -3.65
CA THR A 85 -8.75 -3.60 -4.01
C THR A 85 -7.56 -3.87 -3.09
N ILE A 86 -6.44 -3.16 -3.28
CA ILE A 86 -5.29 -3.12 -2.37
C ILE A 86 -5.68 -2.97 -0.89
N LEU A 87 -6.76 -2.24 -0.59
CA LEU A 87 -7.26 -2.06 0.78
C LEU A 87 -7.68 -3.39 1.39
N THR A 88 -8.42 -4.22 0.63
CA THR A 88 -8.84 -5.56 1.06
C THR A 88 -7.64 -6.47 1.26
N VAL A 89 -6.72 -6.51 0.30
CA VAL A 89 -5.53 -7.37 0.36
C VAL A 89 -4.67 -7.03 1.58
N ALA A 90 -4.40 -5.73 1.81
CA ALA A 90 -3.61 -5.29 2.96
C ALA A 90 -4.33 -5.53 4.29
N ARG A 91 -5.64 -5.28 4.36
CA ARG A 91 -6.45 -5.51 5.56
C ARG A 91 -6.48 -6.99 5.94
N VAL A 92 -6.85 -7.87 5.01
CA VAL A 92 -6.97 -9.31 5.28
C VAL A 92 -5.60 -9.91 5.63
N ALA A 93 -4.52 -9.51 4.94
CA ALA A 93 -3.18 -9.96 5.29
C ALA A 93 -2.78 -9.54 6.71
N ALA A 94 -3.06 -8.29 7.11
CA ALA A 94 -2.79 -7.80 8.45
C ALA A 94 -3.64 -8.53 9.53
N GLU A 95 -4.92 -8.76 9.27
CA GLU A 95 -5.82 -9.53 10.15
C GLU A 95 -5.27 -10.94 10.38
N LYS A 96 -4.98 -11.68 9.30
CA LYS A 96 -4.43 -13.05 9.37
C LYS A 96 -3.09 -13.12 10.10
N ALA A 97 -2.21 -12.15 9.87
CA ALA A 97 -0.92 -12.06 10.56
C ALA A 97 -1.08 -11.83 12.07
N ASN A 98 -2.05 -11.03 12.49
CA ASN A 98 -2.35 -10.82 13.91
C ASN A 98 -2.97 -12.07 14.56
N ASP A 99 -3.86 -12.78 13.85
CA ASP A 99 -4.52 -13.99 14.35
C ASP A 99 -3.57 -15.19 14.46
N ALA A 100 -2.54 -15.25 13.61
CA ALA A 100 -1.65 -16.41 13.51
C ALA A 100 -0.68 -16.58 14.69
N GLN A 101 -0.49 -15.55 15.53
CA GLN A 101 0.43 -15.58 16.68
C GLN A 101 1.83 -16.14 16.34
N CYS A 102 2.39 -15.66 15.22
CA CYS A 102 3.67 -16.14 14.68
C CYS A 102 4.83 -15.91 15.66
N LYS A 103 5.78 -16.85 15.71
CA LYS A 103 6.91 -16.80 16.66
C LYS A 103 8.13 -16.06 16.12
N ASN A 104 8.25 -15.98 14.81
CA ASN A 104 9.38 -15.37 14.12
C ASN A 104 8.93 -14.74 12.79
N PHE A 105 9.82 -13.96 12.18
CA PHE A 105 9.50 -13.27 10.92
C PHE A 105 9.32 -14.22 9.73
N ALA A 106 9.94 -15.40 9.72
CA ALA A 106 9.74 -16.36 8.63
C ALA A 106 8.29 -16.88 8.60
N GLU A 107 7.76 -17.29 9.75
CA GLU A 107 6.35 -17.67 9.91
C GLU A 107 5.42 -16.49 9.55
N LEU A 108 5.75 -15.28 10.02
CA LEU A 108 4.95 -14.08 9.74
C LEU A 108 4.85 -13.78 8.24
N PHE A 109 5.98 -13.79 7.53
CA PHE A 109 5.99 -13.47 6.10
C PHE A 109 5.36 -14.58 5.24
N ASP A 110 5.42 -15.85 5.69
CA ASP A 110 4.67 -16.94 5.06
C ASP A 110 3.15 -16.71 5.16
N VAL A 111 2.66 -16.37 6.35
CA VAL A 111 1.23 -16.03 6.57
C VAL A 111 0.83 -14.79 5.77
N LEU A 112 1.64 -13.72 5.81
CA LEU A 112 1.34 -12.47 5.09
C LEU A 112 1.26 -12.68 3.58
N THR A 113 2.23 -13.37 3.00
CA THR A 113 2.27 -13.58 1.55
C THR A 113 1.17 -14.54 1.09
N THR A 114 0.88 -15.58 1.88
CA THR A 114 -0.23 -16.51 1.60
C THR A 114 -1.58 -15.79 1.66
N ALA A 115 -1.89 -15.10 2.76
CA ALA A 115 -3.13 -14.38 2.93
C ALA A 115 -3.33 -13.28 1.87
N ALA A 116 -2.26 -12.54 1.54
CA ALA A 116 -2.29 -11.54 0.48
C ALA A 116 -2.57 -12.16 -0.89
N LYS A 117 -1.95 -13.31 -1.22
CA LYS A 117 -2.16 -13.99 -2.49
C LYS A 117 -3.57 -14.55 -2.63
N GLU A 118 -4.06 -15.25 -1.61
CA GLU A 118 -5.42 -15.80 -1.60
C GLU A 118 -6.46 -14.69 -1.74
N THR A 119 -6.29 -13.59 -1.00
CA THR A 119 -7.20 -12.45 -1.10
C THR A 119 -7.13 -11.79 -2.47
N LEU A 120 -5.92 -11.63 -3.02
CA LEU A 120 -5.71 -11.07 -4.36
C LEU A 120 -6.43 -11.90 -5.43
N ASP A 121 -6.34 -13.22 -5.35
CA ASP A 121 -6.98 -14.13 -6.31
C ASP A 121 -8.51 -14.08 -6.24
N GLN A 122 -9.06 -13.68 -5.09
CA GLN A 122 -10.49 -13.50 -4.90
C GLN A 122 -11.00 -12.11 -5.31
N THR A 123 -10.11 -11.14 -5.57
CA THR A 123 -10.51 -9.78 -5.99
C THR A 123 -11.45 -9.76 -7.21
N PRO A 124 -11.34 -10.65 -8.22
CA PRO A 124 -12.31 -10.71 -9.32
C PRO A 124 -13.73 -11.04 -8.84
N GLU A 125 -13.88 -11.90 -7.84
CA GLU A 125 -15.20 -12.26 -7.29
C GLU A 125 -15.82 -11.13 -6.46
N MET A 126 -15.00 -10.19 -5.98
CA MET A 126 -15.44 -9.02 -5.21
C MET A 126 -15.79 -7.83 -6.10
N LEU A 127 -15.14 -7.71 -7.26
CA LEU A 127 -15.31 -6.59 -8.19
C LEU A 127 -15.66 -7.08 -9.61
N PRO A 128 -16.89 -6.84 -10.09
CA PRO A 128 -17.34 -7.29 -11.41
C PRO A 128 -16.44 -6.87 -12.57
N VAL A 129 -15.77 -5.71 -12.47
CA VAL A 129 -14.84 -5.22 -13.50
C VAL A 129 -13.60 -6.07 -13.63
N LEU A 130 -13.06 -6.53 -12.51
CA LEU A 130 -11.89 -7.40 -12.48
C LEU A 130 -12.27 -8.76 -13.07
N LYS A 131 -13.45 -9.29 -12.72
CA LYS A 131 -14.00 -10.51 -13.31
C LYS A 131 -14.19 -10.42 -14.83
N LYS A 132 -14.83 -9.34 -15.31
CA LYS A 132 -15.07 -9.10 -16.74
C LYS A 132 -13.76 -8.99 -17.52
N ALA A 133 -12.76 -8.34 -16.93
CA ALA A 133 -11.43 -8.19 -17.52
C ALA A 133 -10.55 -9.45 -17.36
N GLY A 134 -10.92 -10.43 -16.53
CA GLY A 134 -10.14 -11.63 -16.27
C GLY A 134 -8.81 -11.36 -15.55
N VAL A 135 -8.74 -10.27 -14.77
CA VAL A 135 -7.52 -9.83 -14.06
C VAL A 135 -7.81 -9.65 -12.57
N VAL A 136 -6.76 -9.71 -11.75
CA VAL A 136 -6.81 -9.34 -10.33
C VAL A 136 -6.54 -7.85 -10.13
N ASP A 137 -6.78 -7.33 -8.93
CA ASP A 137 -6.48 -5.94 -8.61
C ASP A 137 -4.98 -5.62 -8.76
N ALA A 138 -4.65 -4.60 -9.56
CA ALA A 138 -3.27 -4.21 -9.80
C ALA A 138 -2.58 -3.65 -8.54
N GLY A 139 -3.33 -2.92 -7.70
CA GLY A 139 -2.81 -2.40 -6.43
C GLY A 139 -2.48 -3.52 -5.45
N GLY A 140 -3.39 -4.49 -5.31
CA GLY A 140 -3.21 -5.70 -4.52
C GLY A 140 -2.03 -6.55 -4.99
N MET A 141 -1.87 -6.73 -6.31
CA MET A 141 -0.70 -7.40 -6.89
C MET A 141 0.60 -6.65 -6.56
N GLY A 142 0.59 -5.32 -6.63
CA GLY A 142 1.72 -4.49 -6.23
C GLY A 142 2.08 -4.67 -4.75
N TYR A 143 1.10 -4.68 -3.86
CA TYR A 143 1.30 -4.92 -2.42
C TYR A 143 1.84 -6.33 -2.14
N TYR A 144 1.26 -7.36 -2.75
CA TYR A 144 1.76 -8.74 -2.66
C TYR A 144 3.22 -8.86 -3.14
N THR A 145 3.56 -8.18 -4.23
CA THR A 145 4.94 -8.16 -4.75
C THR A 145 5.91 -7.50 -3.77
N ILE A 146 5.51 -6.42 -3.11
CA ILE A 146 6.30 -5.77 -2.05
C ILE A 146 6.52 -6.72 -0.87
N LEU A 147 5.48 -7.42 -0.40
CA LEU A 147 5.61 -8.40 0.69
C LEU A 147 6.58 -9.53 0.34
N LYS A 148 6.55 -10.03 -0.90
CA LYS A 148 7.53 -11.02 -1.38
C LYS A 148 8.96 -10.48 -1.37
N GLY A 149 9.16 -9.22 -1.80
CA GLY A 149 10.46 -8.56 -1.75
C GLY A 149 10.99 -8.45 -0.33
N MET A 150 10.14 -8.06 0.63
CA MET A 150 10.48 -8.02 2.04
C MET A 150 10.83 -9.41 2.59
N ALA A 151 10.01 -10.43 2.30
CA ALA A 151 10.25 -11.81 2.72
C ALA A 151 11.59 -12.36 2.19
N SER A 152 11.96 -12.06 0.94
CA SER A 152 13.22 -12.48 0.35
C SER A 152 14.43 -12.01 1.16
N VAL A 153 14.38 -10.77 1.66
CA VAL A 153 15.47 -10.17 2.44
C VAL A 153 15.41 -10.63 3.90
N ILE A 154 14.24 -10.53 4.54
CA ILE A 154 14.07 -10.79 5.97
C ILE A 154 14.24 -12.27 6.29
N CYS A 155 13.74 -13.16 5.44
CA CYS A 155 13.77 -14.60 5.66
C CYS A 155 14.94 -15.29 4.93
N GLY A 156 15.32 -14.77 3.75
CA GLY A 156 16.33 -15.38 2.90
C GLY A 156 17.68 -14.66 2.86
N GLY A 157 17.76 -13.42 3.35
CA GLY A 157 18.96 -12.58 3.19
C GLY A 157 19.26 -12.20 1.73
N VAL A 158 18.31 -12.40 0.82
CA VAL A 158 18.51 -12.20 -0.63
C VAL A 158 17.85 -10.90 -1.07
N MET A 159 18.69 -9.93 -1.45
CA MET A 159 18.24 -8.75 -2.17
C MET A 159 17.94 -9.11 -3.63
N ILE A 160 16.69 -8.95 -4.04
CA ILE A 160 16.28 -9.12 -5.43
C ILE A 160 16.72 -7.88 -6.20
N GLY A 161 17.76 -8.00 -7.03
CA GLY A 161 18.20 -6.92 -7.92
C GLY A 161 17.08 -6.55 -8.89
N ALA A 162 16.81 -5.25 -9.02
CA ALA A 162 16.02 -4.77 -10.14
C ALA A 162 16.80 -5.08 -11.43
N LYS A 163 16.25 -5.88 -12.32
CA LYS A 163 16.76 -5.91 -13.70
C LYS A 163 16.53 -4.50 -14.25
N GLU A 164 17.58 -3.87 -14.80
CA GLU A 164 17.39 -2.66 -15.59
C GLU A 164 16.37 -3.00 -16.68
N GLU A 165 15.23 -2.32 -16.66
CA GLU A 165 14.25 -2.42 -17.74
C GLU A 165 14.92 -1.82 -18.98
N THR A 166 15.57 -2.66 -19.81
CA THR A 166 15.67 -2.35 -21.23
C THR A 166 14.25 -2.24 -21.72
N ALA A 167 13.85 -1.03 -22.13
CA ALA A 167 12.51 -0.69 -22.59
C ALA A 167 12.17 -1.47 -23.89
N THR A 168 11.90 -2.75 -23.77
CA THR A 168 11.50 -3.64 -24.86
C THR A 168 10.49 -4.62 -24.31
N GLU A 169 9.31 -4.11 -24.04
CA GLU A 169 8.02 -4.70 -24.41
C GLU A 169 6.97 -3.78 -23.78
N LYS A 170 6.24 -3.05 -24.62
CA LYS A 170 5.01 -2.40 -24.17
C LYS A 170 4.06 -3.54 -23.82
N ALA A 171 4.09 -3.99 -22.57
CA ALA A 171 2.99 -4.75 -22.01
C ALA A 171 1.73 -3.97 -22.35
N VAL A 172 0.83 -4.60 -23.11
CA VAL A 172 -0.47 -4.02 -23.39
C VAL A 172 -1.17 -3.96 -22.04
N VAL A 173 -1.06 -2.80 -21.37
CA VAL A 173 -1.81 -2.50 -20.17
C VAL A 173 -3.24 -2.32 -20.65
N THR A 174 -3.99 -3.42 -20.71
CA THR A 174 -5.45 -3.34 -20.74
C THR A 174 -5.86 -2.71 -19.42
N ASN A 175 -6.04 -1.39 -19.42
CA ASN A 175 -6.66 -0.69 -18.32
C ASN A 175 -8.07 -1.28 -18.17
N ALA A 176 -8.26 -2.18 -17.21
CA ALA A 176 -9.58 -2.72 -16.90
C ALA A 176 -10.58 -1.57 -16.59
N ALA A 177 -10.06 -0.44 -16.08
CA ALA A 177 -10.80 0.82 -15.93
C ALA A 177 -11.41 1.37 -17.24
N GLY A 178 -10.81 1.11 -18.41
CA GLY A 178 -11.33 1.54 -19.70
C GLY A 178 -12.37 0.59 -20.33
N THR A 179 -12.68 -0.53 -19.67
CA THR A 179 -13.66 -1.53 -20.14
C THR A 179 -15.03 -1.45 -19.45
N PHE A 180 -15.20 -0.43 -18.59
CA PHE A 180 -16.47 -0.09 -17.96
C PHE A 180 -17.34 0.74 -18.91
N GLU A 181 -18.61 0.35 -19.03
CA GLU A 181 -19.68 1.12 -19.69
C GLU A 181 -20.33 2.12 -18.72
N THR A 182 -19.53 2.75 -17.85
CA THR A 182 -19.95 3.95 -17.12
C THR A 182 -19.32 5.14 -17.82
N ASP A 183 -20.11 6.19 -18.05
CA ASP A 183 -19.63 7.44 -18.64
C ASP A 183 -18.64 8.08 -17.65
N ILE A 184 -17.36 7.76 -17.80
CA ILE A 184 -16.29 8.41 -17.04
C ILE A 184 -16.04 9.74 -17.74
N GLU A 185 -16.68 10.80 -17.26
CA GLU A 185 -16.59 12.15 -17.84
C GLU A 185 -15.12 12.61 -17.90
N PHE A 186 -14.29 12.21 -16.91
CA PHE A 186 -12.88 12.57 -16.81
C PHE A 186 -11.95 11.34 -16.77
N THR A 187 -11.26 11.07 -17.88
CA THR A 187 -10.32 9.92 -17.98
C THR A 187 -8.92 10.20 -17.40
N TYR A 188 -8.78 11.22 -16.56
CA TYR A 188 -7.54 11.61 -15.91
C TYR A 188 -7.73 11.64 -14.40
N CYS A 189 -6.76 11.12 -13.65
CA CYS A 189 -6.71 11.26 -12.21
C CYS A 189 -5.80 12.44 -11.84
N THR A 190 -6.24 13.28 -10.92
CA THR A 190 -5.40 14.33 -10.32
C THR A 190 -5.39 14.12 -8.82
N GLU A 191 -4.21 13.91 -8.23
CA GLU A 191 -4.07 13.71 -6.80
C GLU A 191 -3.25 14.84 -6.14
N PHE A 192 -3.70 15.30 -4.98
CA PHE A 192 -3.00 16.29 -4.16
C PHE A 192 -2.91 15.85 -2.71
N ILE A 193 -1.79 16.18 -2.06
CA ILE A 193 -1.66 16.08 -0.60
C ILE A 193 -1.87 17.48 -0.04
N VAL A 194 -3.00 17.67 0.65
CA VAL A 194 -3.33 18.94 1.29
C VAL A 194 -2.82 18.92 2.73
N VAL A 195 -1.83 19.75 3.01
CA VAL A 195 -1.33 19.97 4.37
C VAL A 195 -2.17 21.04 5.05
N LYS A 196 -2.73 20.72 6.21
CA LYS A 196 -3.52 21.67 7.00
C LYS A 196 -2.59 22.73 7.59
N SER A 197 -2.92 24.00 7.38
CA SER A 197 -2.23 25.11 8.07
C SER A 197 -2.55 25.14 9.57
N ASP A 198 -3.77 24.71 9.95
CA ASP A 198 -4.18 24.49 11.32
C ASP A 198 -4.54 23.00 11.52
N VAL A 199 -3.76 22.30 12.35
CA VAL A 199 -3.93 20.87 12.62
C VAL A 199 -5.27 20.52 13.25
N ASN A 200 -5.97 21.48 13.86
CA ASN A 200 -7.26 21.26 14.52
C ASN A 200 -8.47 21.50 13.59
N LYS A 201 -8.28 22.13 12.42
CA LYS A 201 -9.40 22.40 11.50
C LYS A 201 -10.03 21.12 10.97
N ASP A 202 -11.35 21.00 11.00
CA ASP A 202 -12.02 19.85 10.41
C ASP A 202 -11.92 19.86 8.86
N ALA A 203 -11.53 18.73 8.27
CA ALA A 203 -11.44 18.55 6.83
C ALA A 203 -12.78 18.17 6.17
N THR A 204 -13.82 17.89 6.96
CA THR A 204 -15.12 17.39 6.47
C THR A 204 -15.78 18.33 5.46
N LYS A 205 -15.72 19.65 5.68
CA LYS A 205 -16.30 20.63 4.74
C LYS A 205 -15.57 20.66 3.39
N LEU A 206 -14.24 20.54 3.41
CA LEU A 206 -13.45 20.48 2.19
C LEU A 206 -13.74 19.21 1.42
N ARG A 207 -13.85 18.07 2.11
CA ARG A 207 -14.24 16.79 1.52
C ARG A 207 -15.59 16.87 0.82
N ALA A 208 -16.62 17.36 1.51
CA ALA A 208 -17.96 17.51 0.94
C ALA A 208 -18.00 18.42 -0.30
N PHE A 209 -17.17 19.47 -0.34
CA PHE A 209 -17.03 20.32 -1.52
C PHE A 209 -16.35 19.59 -2.69
N LEU A 210 -15.27 18.86 -2.43
CA LEU A 210 -14.57 18.12 -3.47
C LEU A 210 -15.47 17.02 -4.07
N GLU A 211 -16.38 16.42 -3.27
CA GLU A 211 -17.35 15.42 -3.73
C GLU A 211 -18.36 15.98 -4.73
N SER A 212 -18.61 17.30 -4.72
CA SER A 212 -19.51 17.91 -5.69
C SER A 212 -18.85 18.19 -7.04
N ILE A 213 -17.53 18.00 -7.16
CA ILE A 213 -16.76 18.34 -8.37
C ILE A 213 -15.88 17.20 -8.90
N GLY A 214 -15.90 16.02 -8.30
CA GLY A 214 -15.11 14.88 -8.75
C GLY A 214 -15.65 13.52 -8.28
N ASP A 215 -15.28 12.48 -9.00
CA ASP A 215 -15.80 11.11 -8.80
C ASP A 215 -15.18 10.38 -7.59
N CYS A 216 -14.03 10.86 -7.07
CA CYS A 216 -13.35 10.29 -5.92
C CYS A 216 -12.55 11.37 -5.15
N VAL A 217 -12.71 11.42 -3.82
CA VAL A 217 -12.07 12.37 -2.89
C VAL A 217 -11.47 11.64 -1.69
#